data_AF-A0A9Q9I1X1-F1
#
_entry.id   AF-A0A9Q9I1X1-F1
#
_cell.length_a   1.000
_cell.length_b   1.000
_cell.length_c   1.000
_cell.angle_alpha   90.00
_cell.angle_beta   90.00
_cell.angle_gamma   90.00
#
_symmetry.space_group_name_H-M   'P 1'
#
loop_
_entity.id
_entity.type
_entity.pdbx_description
1 polymer ?
#
loop_
_entity_poly.entity_id
_entity_poly.type
_entity_poly.pdbx_seq_one_letter_code
_entity_poly.pdbx_strand_id
1 'polypeptide(L)'
;MNRNIFQFVAALASGIVFGFGLSLSGMLNPVRVQGFLNVFGAWDPSLAFVLGGAIVVAFTGVQIMTRMKRPAFDDRFHVPTNRRIDAPLVVGSALFGLGWGIGGFCPGPAVASLSVGLPQTFLFVIAMLVGMSLYDRVWSRRT
;
A
#
# COMPACT_ATOMS: atom_id res chain seq x y z
N MET A 1 26.26 11.45 -10.15
CA MET A 1 25.85 10.21 -10.84
C MET A 1 25.62 9.03 -9.89
N ASN A 2 26.38 8.86 -8.79
CA ASN A 2 26.26 7.69 -7.91
C ASN A 2 24.98 7.63 -7.05
N ARG A 3 24.42 8.77 -6.59
CA ARG A 3 23.31 8.76 -5.61
C ARG A 3 22.01 8.18 -6.17
N ASN A 4 21.70 8.44 -7.44
CA ASN A 4 20.51 7.91 -8.11
C ASN A 4 20.58 6.38 -8.22
N ILE A 5 21.77 5.83 -8.50
CA ILE A 5 21.98 4.37 -8.54
C ILE A 5 21.72 3.77 -7.16
N PHE A 6 22.25 4.36 -6.09
CA PHE A 6 21.97 3.90 -4.72
C PHE A 6 20.48 3.99 -4.36
N GLN A 7 19.77 5.04 -4.80
CA GLN A 7 18.32 5.16 -4.62
C GLN A 7 17.56 4.04 -5.33
N PHE A 8 17.87 3.77 -6.61
CA PHE A 8 17.21 2.69 -7.36
C PHE A 8 17.51 1.32 -6.77
N VAL A 9 18.76 1.06 -6.37
CA VAL A 9 19.14 -0.20 -5.72
C VAL A 9 18.42 -0.37 -4.38
N ALA A 10 18.34 0.69 -3.56
CA ALA A 10 17.62 0.65 -2.29
C ALA A 10 16.10 0.45 -2.51
N ALA A 11 15.51 1.10 -3.51
CA ALA A 11 14.10 0.95 -3.86
C ALA A 11 13.81 -0.48 -4.35
N LEU A 12 14.66 -1.04 -5.21
CA LEU A 12 14.52 -2.40 -5.70
C LEU A 12 14.69 -3.43 -4.59
N ALA A 13 15.72 -3.28 -3.75
CA ALA A 13 15.93 -4.16 -2.60
C ALA A 13 14.74 -4.12 -1.63
N SER A 14 14.22 -2.92 -1.33
CA SER A 14 13.04 -2.74 -0.47
C SER A 14 11.81 -3.38 -1.10
N GLY A 15 11.62 -3.23 -2.42
CA GLY A 15 10.54 -3.86 -3.17
C GLY A 15 10.60 -5.39 -3.17
N ILE A 16 11.80 -5.96 -3.30
CA ILE A 16 12.03 -7.41 -3.23
C ILE A 16 11.69 -7.93 -1.83
N VAL A 17 12.20 -7.28 -0.77
CA VAL A 17 11.91 -7.66 0.62
C VAL A 17 10.42 -7.56 0.92
N PHE A 18 9.77 -6.50 0.45
CA PHE A 18 8.32 -6.31 0.61
C PHE A 18 7.51 -7.39 -0.12
N GLY A 19 7.80 -7.63 -1.41
CA GLY A 19 7.13 -8.65 -2.20
C GLY A 19 7.34 -10.06 -1.65
N PHE A 20 8.56 -10.38 -1.21
CA PHE A 20 8.87 -11.64 -0.53
C PHE A 20 8.07 -11.79 0.76
N GLY A 21 7.99 -10.76 1.60
CA GLY A 21 7.18 -10.76 2.82
C GLY A 21 5.68 -10.95 2.54
N LEU A 22 5.14 -10.32 1.48
CA LEU A 22 3.75 -10.51 1.06
C LEU A 22 3.48 -11.94 0.58
N SER A 23 4.42 -12.52 -0.17
CA SER A 23 4.32 -13.91 -0.64
C SER A 23 4.38 -14.89 0.55
N LEU A 24 5.33 -14.70 1.47
CA LEU A 24 5.52 -15.58 2.62
C LEU A 24 4.34 -15.50 3.61
N SER A 25 3.76 -14.31 3.80
CA SER A 25 2.59 -14.12 4.67
C SER A 25 1.28 -14.60 4.04
N GLY A 26 1.25 -14.89 2.74
CA GLY A 26 0.03 -15.28 2.02
C GLY A 26 -0.97 -14.13 1.83
N MET A 27 -0.54 -12.86 1.99
CA MET A 27 -1.36 -11.67 1.74
C MET A 27 -1.73 -11.48 0.27
N LEU A 28 -1.08 -12.21 -0.64
CA LEU A 28 -1.41 -12.22 -2.06
C LEU A 28 -2.75 -12.91 -2.36
N ASN A 29 -3.30 -13.68 -1.41
CA ASN A 29 -4.56 -14.38 -1.59
C ASN A 29 -5.74 -13.50 -1.09
N PRO A 30 -6.68 -13.09 -1.97
CA PRO A 30 -7.81 -12.25 -1.58
C PRO A 30 -8.76 -12.94 -0.59
N VAL A 31 -8.82 -14.27 -0.60
CA VAL A 31 -9.67 -15.04 0.33
C VAL A 31 -9.19 -14.88 1.77
N ARG A 32 -7.87 -14.84 2.00
CA ARG A 32 -7.29 -14.58 3.33
C ARG A 32 -7.70 -13.19 3.81
N VAL A 33 -7.57 -12.19 2.93
CA VAL A 33 -7.94 -10.81 3.23
C VAL A 33 -9.42 -10.67 3.58
N GLN A 34 -10.30 -11.28 2.80
CA GLN A 34 -11.74 -11.30 3.08
C GLN A 34 -12.07 -12.07 4.37
N GLY A 35 -11.38 -13.19 4.63
CA GLY A 35 -11.52 -13.97 5.87
C GLY A 35 -11.16 -13.17 7.12
N PHE A 36 -10.14 -12.31 7.05
CA PHE A 36 -9.80 -11.39 8.14
C PHE A 36 -10.86 -10.32 8.39
N LEU A 37 -11.59 -9.89 7.35
CA LEU A 37 -12.67 -8.91 7.48
C LEU A 37 -14.00 -9.49 7.87
N ASN A 38 -14.19 -10.78 7.67
CA ASN A 38 -15.42 -11.47 7.99
C ASN A 38 -15.52 -11.75 9.50
N VAL A 39 -15.54 -10.69 10.31
CA VAL A 39 -15.59 -10.75 11.78
C VAL A 39 -16.86 -11.46 12.28
N PHE A 40 -17.94 -11.41 11.52
CA PHE A 40 -19.23 -12.06 11.84
C PHE A 40 -19.36 -13.49 11.30
N GLY A 41 -18.34 -14.03 10.62
CA GLY A 41 -18.37 -15.36 10.00
C GLY A 41 -17.16 -16.21 10.37
N ALA A 42 -16.59 -16.91 9.39
CA ALA A 42 -15.37 -17.69 9.55
C ALA A 42 -14.14 -16.76 9.59
N TRP A 43 -13.97 -16.06 10.71
CA TRP A 43 -12.92 -15.08 10.90
C TRP A 43 -11.53 -15.73 10.96
N ASP A 44 -10.61 -15.30 10.10
CA ASP A 44 -9.20 -15.74 10.10
C ASP A 44 -8.28 -14.66 10.73
N PRO A 45 -7.81 -14.84 11.97
CA PRO A 45 -6.97 -13.86 12.66
C PRO A 45 -5.50 -13.86 12.20
N SER A 46 -5.09 -14.76 11.29
CA SER A 46 -3.68 -14.89 10.89
C SER A 46 -3.10 -13.60 10.30
N LEU A 47 -3.92 -12.81 9.62
CA LEU A 47 -3.56 -11.49 9.08
C LEU A 47 -3.32 -10.45 10.17
N ALA A 48 -3.93 -10.58 11.35
CA ALA A 48 -3.73 -9.65 12.46
C ALA A 48 -2.26 -9.65 12.93
N PHE A 49 -1.60 -10.82 12.94
CA PHE A 49 -0.19 -10.93 13.30
C PHE A 49 0.72 -10.27 12.26
N VAL A 50 0.42 -10.45 10.97
CA VAL A 50 1.15 -9.82 9.87
C VAL A 50 1.00 -8.30 9.93
N LEU A 51 -0.24 -7.82 10.10
CA LEU A 51 -0.55 -6.41 10.24
C LEU A 51 0.11 -5.80 11.48
N GLY A 52 0.03 -6.48 12.62
CA GLY A 52 0.65 -6.05 13.87
C GLY A 52 2.17 -5.91 13.75
N GLY A 53 2.83 -6.91 13.15
CA GLY A 53 4.26 -6.84 12.86
C GLY A 53 4.61 -5.68 11.92
N ALA A 54 3.84 -5.50 10.85
CA ALA A 54 4.02 -4.39 9.92
C ALA A 54 3.86 -3.02 10.60
N ILE A 55 2.85 -2.86 11.47
CA ILE A 55 2.62 -1.63 12.24
C ILE A 55 3.79 -1.34 13.17
N VAL A 56 4.31 -2.34 13.90
CA VAL A 56 5.45 -2.15 14.82
C VAL A 56 6.71 -1.73 14.05
N VAL A 57 7.00 -2.39 12.92
CA VAL A 57 8.15 -2.05 12.07
C VAL A 57 7.98 -0.64 11.49
N ALA A 58 6.80 -0.30 10.96
CA ALA A 58 6.52 1.02 10.41
C ALA A 58 6.61 2.12 11.48
N PHE A 59 6.03 1.89 12.66
CA PHE A 59 6.11 2.81 13.79
C PHE A 59 7.56 3.07 14.20
N THR A 60 8.36 2.00 14.33
CA THR A 60 9.79 2.11 14.66
C THR A 60 10.55 2.88 13.57
N GLY A 61 10.27 2.62 12.29
CA GLY A 61 10.87 3.33 11.17
C GLY A 61 10.53 4.82 11.15
N VAL A 62 9.27 5.18 11.41
CA VAL A 62 8.83 6.58 11.52
C VAL A 62 9.48 7.26 12.73
N GLN A 63 9.57 6.59 13.88
CA GLN A 63 10.26 7.15 15.05
C GLN A 63 11.74 7.41 14.77
N ILE A 64 12.44 6.48 14.12
CA ILE A 64 13.83 6.69 13.69
C ILE A 64 13.92 7.87 12.72
N MET A 65 13.03 7.93 11.73
CA MET A 65 12.95 9.04 10.76
C MET A 65 12.83 10.40 11.46
N THR A 66 12.00 10.52 12.50
CA THR A 66 11.85 11.79 13.26
C THR A 66 13.12 12.21 14.01
N ARG A 67 14.03 11.28 14.29
CA ARG A 67 15.32 11.57 14.94
C ARG A 67 16.44 11.84 13.93
N MET A 68 16.22 11.56 12.65
CA MET A 68 17.21 11.78 11.59
C MET A 68 17.14 13.20 11.04
N LYS A 69 18.30 13.87 10.90
CA LYS A 69 18.37 15.20 10.29
C LYS A 69 18.16 15.20 8.77
N ARG A 70 18.54 14.11 8.10
CA ARG A 70 18.41 13.93 6.64
C ARG A 70 18.27 12.44 6.29
N PRO A 71 17.62 12.08 5.17
CA PRO A 71 17.62 10.71 4.68
C PRO A 71 19.02 10.23 4.30
N ALA A 72 19.23 8.91 4.29
CA ALA A 72 20.52 8.32 3.94
C ALA A 72 20.87 8.46 2.45
N PHE A 73 19.87 8.39 1.57
CA PHE A 73 20.05 8.37 0.12
C PHE A 73 19.41 9.56 -0.61
N ASP A 74 18.87 10.53 0.12
CA ASP A 74 18.19 11.70 -0.46
C ASP A 74 18.45 12.96 0.38
N ASP A 75 18.14 14.13 -0.15
CA ASP A 75 18.43 15.42 0.50
C ASP A 75 17.39 15.79 1.56
N ARG A 76 16.16 15.29 1.43
CA ARG A 76 15.04 15.60 2.35
C ARG A 76 14.03 14.46 2.44
N PHE A 77 13.33 14.39 3.56
CA PHE A 77 12.17 13.49 3.68
C PHE A 77 10.96 14.08 2.96
N HIS A 78 10.31 13.27 2.13
CA HIS A 78 9.10 13.63 1.39
C HIS A 78 7.84 13.28 2.19
N VAL A 79 7.65 13.93 3.33
CA VAL A 79 6.48 13.70 4.20
C VAL A 79 5.33 14.62 3.78
N PRO A 80 4.08 14.12 3.69
CA PRO A 80 2.92 14.97 3.42
C PRO A 80 2.78 16.08 4.47
N THR A 81 2.73 17.34 4.02
CA THR A 81 2.55 18.52 4.88
C THR A 81 1.08 18.82 5.14
N ASN A 82 0.17 18.35 4.27
CA ASN A 82 -1.26 18.53 4.44
C ASN A 82 -1.81 17.56 5.47
N ARG A 83 -2.35 18.10 6.57
CA ARG A 83 -3.02 17.35 7.64
C ARG A 83 -4.51 17.66 7.74
N ARG A 84 -5.06 18.40 6.77
CA ARG A 84 -6.48 18.75 6.76
C ARG A 84 -7.28 17.53 6.35
N ILE A 85 -8.29 17.21 7.15
CA ILE A 85 -9.30 16.23 6.80
C ILE A 85 -10.39 17.01 6.07
N ASP A 86 -10.48 16.81 4.75
CA ASP A 86 -11.46 17.45 3.88
C ASP A 86 -12.48 16.44 3.34
N ALA A 87 -13.58 16.94 2.79
CA ALA A 87 -14.63 16.09 2.24
C ALA A 87 -14.13 15.14 1.13
N PRO A 88 -13.26 15.56 0.19
CA PRO A 88 -12.65 14.65 -0.78
C PRO A 88 -11.88 13.50 -0.14
N LEU A 89 -11.09 13.74 0.92
CA LEU A 89 -10.37 12.69 1.64
C LEU A 89 -11.31 11.69 2.32
N VAL A 90 -12.36 12.19 2.99
CA VAL A 90 -13.34 11.34 3.67
C VAL A 90 -14.11 10.48 2.66
N VAL A 91 -14.61 11.07 1.59
CA VAL A 91 -15.34 10.34 0.55
C VAL A 91 -14.42 9.36 -0.18
N GLY A 92 -13.21 9.78 -0.53
CA GLY A 92 -12.23 8.93 -1.20
C GLY A 92 -11.79 7.74 -0.35
N SER A 93 -11.52 7.96 0.94
CA SER A 93 -11.15 6.89 1.88
C SER A 93 -12.29 5.89 2.10
N ALA A 94 -13.54 6.36 2.19
CA ALA A 94 -14.70 5.48 2.29
C ALA A 94 -14.88 4.62 1.03
N LEU A 95 -14.81 5.23 -0.17
CA LEU A 95 -14.90 4.50 -1.44
C LEU A 95 -13.77 3.47 -1.59
N PHE A 96 -12.55 3.86 -1.24
CA PHE A 96 -11.39 2.97 -1.27
C PHE A 96 -11.57 1.80 -0.29
N GLY A 97 -12.01 2.06 0.94
CA GLY A 97 -12.27 1.02 1.94
C GLY A 97 -13.36 0.03 1.52
N LEU A 98 -14.46 0.53 0.92
CA LEU A 98 -15.52 -0.31 0.37
C LEU A 98 -15.00 -1.19 -0.77
N GLY A 99 -14.28 -0.60 -1.73
CA GLY A 99 -13.70 -1.35 -2.86
C GLY A 99 -12.71 -2.42 -2.39
N TRP A 100 -11.88 -2.08 -1.40
CA TRP A 100 -10.96 -3.02 -0.78
C TRP A 100 -11.69 -4.18 -0.07
N GLY A 101 -12.75 -3.88 0.69
CA GLY A 101 -13.52 -4.89 1.42
C GLY A 101 -14.25 -5.86 0.51
N ILE A 102 -14.80 -5.36 -0.61
CA ILE A 102 -15.48 -6.19 -1.62
C ILE A 102 -14.44 -7.01 -2.42
N GLY A 103 -13.39 -6.36 -2.89
CA GLY A 103 -12.40 -6.98 -3.78
C GLY A 103 -11.38 -7.88 -3.09
N GLY A 104 -11.16 -7.71 -1.78
CA GLY A 104 -10.11 -8.43 -1.04
C GLY A 104 -8.69 -8.07 -1.48
N PHE A 105 -8.52 -7.03 -2.30
CA PHE A 105 -7.23 -6.61 -2.85
C PHE A 105 -6.80 -5.25 -2.29
N CYS A 106 -5.64 -5.23 -1.62
CA CYS A 106 -4.89 -4.00 -1.33
C CYS A 106 -4.03 -3.62 -2.53
N PRO A 107 -3.72 -2.33 -2.76
CA PRO A 107 -2.89 -1.89 -3.88
C PRO A 107 -1.49 -2.53 -3.88
N GLY A 108 -0.87 -2.72 -2.71
CA GLY A 108 0.44 -3.39 -2.59
C GLY A 108 0.40 -4.87 -3.02
N PRO A 109 -0.41 -5.73 -2.38
CA PRO A 109 -0.65 -7.10 -2.82
C PRO A 109 -1.20 -7.23 -4.23
N ALA A 110 -1.99 -6.28 -4.73
CA ALA A 110 -2.49 -6.29 -6.10
C ALA A 110 -1.32 -6.17 -7.10
N VAL A 111 -0.40 -5.22 -6.89
CA VAL A 111 0.79 -5.10 -7.74
C VAL A 111 1.69 -6.32 -7.60
N ALA A 112 1.92 -6.82 -6.38
CA ALA A 112 2.73 -8.01 -6.16
C ALA A 112 2.12 -9.28 -6.79
N SER A 113 0.80 -9.44 -6.72
CA SER A 113 0.07 -10.60 -7.26
C SER A 113 -0.07 -10.59 -8.78
N LEU A 114 0.32 -9.50 -9.48
CA LEU A 114 0.46 -9.53 -10.94
C LEU A 114 1.47 -10.60 -11.38
N SER A 115 2.50 -10.84 -10.56
CA SER A 115 3.48 -11.91 -10.80
C SER A 115 2.90 -13.32 -10.72
N VAL A 116 1.76 -13.50 -10.03
CA VAL A 116 1.06 -14.78 -9.87
C VAL A 116 0.17 -15.09 -11.09
N GLY A 117 -0.12 -14.10 -11.94
CA GLY A 117 -0.83 -14.32 -13.20
C GLY A 117 -2.36 -14.46 -13.08
N LEU A 118 -2.96 -14.05 -11.94
CA LEU A 118 -4.40 -14.14 -11.72
C LEU A 118 -5.16 -13.08 -12.55
N PRO A 119 -6.12 -13.46 -13.42
CA PRO A 119 -6.84 -12.52 -14.27
C PRO A 119 -7.64 -11.47 -13.46
N GLN A 120 -8.12 -11.83 -12.28
CA GLN A 120 -8.80 -10.89 -11.36
C GLN A 120 -7.88 -9.77 -10.88
N THR A 121 -6.60 -10.06 -10.62
CA THR A 121 -5.61 -9.07 -10.23
C THR A 121 -5.37 -8.06 -11.35
N PHE A 122 -5.26 -8.53 -12.60
CA PHE A 122 -5.11 -7.63 -13.76
C PHE A 122 -6.30 -6.69 -13.90
N LEU A 123 -7.52 -7.21 -13.78
CA LEU A 123 -8.74 -6.40 -13.83
C LEU A 123 -8.74 -5.32 -12.73
N PHE A 124 -8.39 -5.70 -11.50
CA PHE A 124 -8.32 -4.77 -10.38
C PHE A 124 -7.27 -3.67 -10.60
N VAL A 125 -6.05 -4.04 -11.02
CA VAL A 125 -4.98 -3.07 -11.27
C VAL A 125 -5.34 -2.12 -12.40
N ILE A 126 -5.93 -2.61 -13.50
CA ILE A 126 -6.39 -1.75 -14.59
C ILE A 126 -7.47 -0.79 -14.10
N ALA A 127 -8.49 -1.28 -13.38
CA ALA A 127 -9.54 -0.44 -12.83
C ALA A 127 -8.99 0.62 -11.86
N MET A 128 -8.03 0.25 -11.01
CA MET A 128 -7.33 1.15 -10.10
C MET A 128 -6.58 2.25 -10.86
N LEU A 129 -5.80 1.89 -11.88
CA LEU A 129 -5.04 2.86 -12.70
C LEU A 129 -5.96 3.80 -13.49
N VAL A 130 -7.07 3.27 -14.03
CA VAL A 130 -8.09 4.08 -14.71
C VAL A 130 -8.73 5.07 -13.74
N GLY A 131 -9.14 4.62 -12.55
CA GLY A 131 -9.72 5.47 -11.52
C GLY A 131 -8.77 6.59 -11.07
N MET A 132 -7.51 6.26 -10.80
CA MET A 132 -6.48 7.23 -10.44
C MET A 132 -6.24 8.25 -11.57
N SER A 133 -6.12 7.78 -12.81
CA SER A 133 -5.90 8.66 -13.98
C SER A 133 -7.09 9.57 -14.26
N LEU A 134 -8.32 9.07 -14.05
CA LEU A 134 -9.53 9.85 -14.23
C LEU A 134 -9.64 10.94 -13.16
N TYR A 135 -9.40 10.58 -11.90
CA TYR A 135 -9.39 11.54 -10.79
C TYR A 135 -8.33 12.62 -11.00
N ASP A 136 -7.12 12.25 -11.41
CA ASP A 136 -6.05 13.20 -11.65
C ASP A 136 -6.34 14.15 -12.84
N ARG A 137 -6.96 13.64 -13.91
CA ARG A 137 -7.31 14.49 -15.06
C ARG A 137 -8.50 15.41 -14.80
N VAL A 138 -9.51 14.94 -14.08
CA VAL A 138 -10.79 15.64 -13.92
C VAL A 138 -10.79 16.54 -12.68
N TRP A 139 -10.16 16.10 -11.59
CA TRP A 139 -10.31 16.72 -10.27
C TRP A 139 -9.04 17.38 -9.76
N SER A 140 -7.88 16.72 -9.87
CA SER A 140 -6.58 17.26 -9.40
C SER A 140 -6.18 18.56 -10.11
N ARG A 141 -6.62 18.78 -11.36
CA ARG A 141 -6.39 20.04 -12.08
C ARG A 141 -7.29 21.20 -11.65
N ARG A 142 -8.33 20.96 -10.83
CA ARG A 142 -9.34 21.97 -10.44
C ARG A 142 -9.14 22.53 -9.03
N THR A 143 -8.31 21.90 -8.21
CA THR A 143 -7.97 22.29 -6.82
C THR A 143 -6.50 22.65 -6.72
#